data_AF-A0A955WJ87-F1
#
_entry.id   AF-A0A955WJ87-F1
#
_cell.length_a   1.000
_cell.length_b   1.000
_cell.length_c   1.000
_cell.angle_alpha   90.00
_cell.angle_beta   90.00
_cell.angle_gamma   90.00
#
_symmetry.space_group_name_H-M   'P 1'
#
loop_
_entity.id
_entity.type
_entity.pdbx_description
1 polymer ?
#
loop_
_entity_poly.entity_id
_entity_poly.type
_entity_poly.pdbx_seq_one_letter_code
_entity_poly.pdbx_strand_id
1 'polypeptide(L)'
;MGVSFFETMRGTLRAKDGPEQPVEFEIKAEASHLPRFLRDGTARLSGLIEAPPFVTRAAIDGRIRISILRERIIAYVMSFHDDNDRPCTLEGTKHLTPWHPFVSSSEMDVTLRREGIELAQGHMAFDFRTLIPFLRSWTPMSSIRRLDAGQRDGAERAPILTDDERLTLRALAEAMLPAGRHVPADDDTTVAETERVLSALPGEVRRGWRLALRALDARARLRHRRRFRELSTEARYALLADWLLAPPGAERPPASLKRLSIELLTTVIKGAHFGRADYLAAIGHPPERTIAREPEPRYLQRVIEAESLEPLTEVHAEVVVVGSGAGGAAVAASLARQGVAVAIVEEGRYFRRHDFGGSPVARLNAMYRYKSFNFTLGASMMVPVGRTVGGSTTINSGTCFATPDRVLEEWRSELGFPDDFRPSHYHRYSEQVARMLQVAPGSPAALGRIADVIARGADAMGLSHGPLARNAPSCTGAGECVMGCPEGAKRSADVTWIPAALEAGAELYVGLPATRILMRGPRAVAIEARGADRNGVARTLRVFADHIVLACGSLHTPIMLRENGFTLPQIGRNLSVHPAIGLTALMDEDINPWKTIP
;
A
#
# COMPACT_ATOMS: atom_id res chain seq x y z
N MET A 1 -19.89 -20.75 -7.59
CA MET A 1 -19.29 -19.62 -6.84
C MET A 1 -19.86 -18.34 -7.40
N GLY A 2 -20.36 -17.45 -6.52
CA GLY A 2 -20.83 -16.12 -6.90
C GLY A 2 -19.72 -15.07 -6.82
N VAL A 3 -19.96 -13.89 -7.38
CA VAL A 3 -19.03 -12.76 -7.47
C VAL A 3 -19.76 -11.48 -7.07
N SER A 4 -19.08 -10.52 -6.42
CA SER A 4 -19.67 -9.24 -6.05
C SER A 4 -18.68 -8.07 -6.14
N PHE A 5 -19.14 -6.86 -6.43
CA PHE A 5 -18.35 -5.61 -6.37
C PHE A 5 -19.15 -4.49 -5.72
N PHE A 6 -18.45 -3.46 -5.23
CA PHE A 6 -19.03 -2.22 -4.71
C PHE A 6 -18.54 -1.04 -5.55
N GLU A 7 -19.39 -0.06 -5.81
CA GLU A 7 -19.09 1.11 -6.62
C GLU A 7 -19.88 2.31 -6.11
N THR A 8 -19.28 3.50 -6.17
CA THR A 8 -19.97 4.77 -5.95
C THR A 8 -20.00 5.57 -7.26
N MET A 9 -21.19 5.85 -7.79
CA MET A 9 -21.39 6.63 -9.01
C MET A 9 -21.84 8.05 -8.66
N ARG A 10 -21.32 9.05 -9.39
CA ARG A 10 -21.65 10.47 -9.20
C ARG A 10 -22.00 11.15 -10.51
N GLY A 11 -22.90 12.12 -10.46
CA GLY A 11 -23.37 12.83 -11.64
C GLY A 11 -24.46 13.83 -11.30
N THR A 12 -25.26 14.20 -12.31
CA THR A 12 -26.37 15.14 -12.15
C THR A 12 -27.66 14.60 -12.73
N LEU A 13 -28.81 15.00 -12.18
CA LEU A 13 -30.15 14.82 -12.73
C LEU A 13 -30.84 16.18 -12.88
N ARG A 14 -31.60 16.36 -13.96
CA ARG A 14 -32.33 17.57 -14.29
C ARG A 14 -33.80 17.23 -14.55
N ALA A 15 -34.71 17.87 -13.81
CA ALA A 15 -36.13 17.84 -14.13
C ALA A 15 -36.43 18.69 -15.38
N LYS A 16 -37.53 18.42 -16.09
CA LYS A 16 -37.86 18.99 -17.42
C LYS A 16 -37.60 20.51 -17.58
N ASP A 17 -37.80 21.29 -16.53
CA ASP A 17 -37.58 22.75 -16.50
C ASP A 17 -36.81 23.23 -15.23
N GLY A 18 -36.00 22.34 -14.62
CA GLY A 18 -35.29 22.61 -13.36
C GLY A 18 -33.76 22.73 -13.51
N PRO A 19 -33.04 23.24 -12.48
CA PRO A 19 -31.58 23.19 -12.45
C PRO A 19 -31.07 21.75 -12.31
N GLU A 20 -29.83 21.51 -12.71
CA GLU A 20 -29.14 20.24 -12.45
C GLU A 20 -28.91 20.03 -10.96
N GLN A 21 -29.19 18.82 -10.50
CA GLN A 21 -29.10 18.40 -9.11
C GLN A 21 -28.06 17.29 -8.99
N PRO A 22 -27.15 17.34 -8.02
CA PRO A 22 -26.15 16.30 -7.83
C PRO A 22 -26.81 15.01 -7.35
N VAL A 23 -26.29 13.89 -7.84
CA VAL A 23 -26.79 12.55 -7.50
C VAL A 23 -25.63 11.60 -7.26
N GLU A 24 -25.76 10.79 -6.21
CA GLU A 24 -24.80 9.76 -5.81
C GLU A 24 -25.50 8.40 -5.61
N PHE A 25 -24.89 7.34 -6.14
CA PHE A 25 -25.35 5.97 -5.94
C PHE A 25 -24.21 5.13 -5.37
N GLU A 26 -24.42 4.49 -4.24
CA GLU A 26 -23.55 3.44 -3.72
C GLU A 26 -24.17 2.09 -4.06
N ILE A 27 -23.59 1.34 -5.00
CA ILE A 27 -24.12 0.05 -5.44
C ILE A 27 -23.16 -1.08 -5.08
N LYS A 28 -23.75 -2.21 -4.69
CA LYS A 28 -23.16 -3.53 -4.64
C LYS A 28 -23.77 -4.36 -5.77
N ALA A 29 -22.97 -4.82 -6.72
CA ALA A 29 -23.43 -5.82 -7.68
C ALA A 29 -23.07 -7.22 -7.20
N GLU A 30 -23.96 -8.20 -7.35
CA GLU A 30 -23.74 -9.59 -7.00
C GLU A 30 -24.28 -10.55 -8.07
N ALA A 31 -23.46 -11.47 -8.54
CA ALA A 31 -23.91 -12.60 -9.36
C ALA A 31 -23.67 -13.90 -8.59
N SER A 32 -24.74 -14.62 -8.25
CA SER A 32 -24.67 -15.84 -7.44
C SER A 32 -23.98 -17.03 -8.14
N HIS A 33 -23.86 -17.00 -9.47
CA HIS A 33 -23.31 -18.10 -10.25
C HIS A 33 -22.44 -17.63 -11.44
N LEU A 34 -21.12 -17.70 -11.29
CA LEU A 34 -20.14 -17.19 -12.27
C LEU A 34 -20.29 -17.75 -13.71
N PRO A 35 -20.53 -19.06 -13.95
CA PRO A 35 -20.78 -19.57 -15.30
C PRO A 35 -22.01 -18.97 -15.98
N ARG A 36 -23.03 -18.60 -15.20
CA ARG A 36 -24.26 -17.98 -15.71
C ARG A 36 -23.98 -16.52 -16.07
N PHE A 37 -23.30 -15.79 -15.17
CA PHE A 37 -22.83 -14.43 -15.44
C PHE A 37 -21.92 -14.33 -16.67
N LEU A 38 -20.98 -15.26 -16.87
CA LEU A 38 -20.13 -15.27 -18.06
C LEU A 38 -20.91 -15.54 -19.36
N ARG A 39 -22.11 -16.12 -19.26
CA ARG A 39 -23.00 -16.42 -20.40
C ARG A 39 -23.99 -15.30 -20.70
N ASP A 40 -24.61 -14.71 -19.68
CA ASP A 40 -25.68 -13.72 -19.82
C ASP A 40 -25.30 -12.28 -19.43
N GLY A 41 -24.15 -12.10 -18.78
CA GLY A 41 -23.62 -10.80 -18.35
C GLY A 41 -24.41 -10.14 -17.22
N THR A 42 -25.30 -10.86 -16.52
CA THR A 42 -26.25 -10.25 -15.57
C THR A 42 -25.85 -10.44 -14.11
N ALA A 43 -25.92 -9.35 -13.33
CA ALA A 43 -25.75 -9.37 -11.88
C ALA A 43 -26.87 -8.57 -11.19
N ARG A 44 -27.25 -8.96 -9.98
CA ARG A 44 -28.16 -8.19 -9.11
C ARG A 44 -27.43 -6.96 -8.59
N LEU A 45 -28.10 -5.82 -8.49
CA LEU A 45 -27.62 -4.62 -7.82
C LEU A 45 -28.39 -4.45 -6.51
N SER A 46 -27.72 -4.07 -5.44
CA SER A 46 -28.32 -3.57 -4.20
C SER A 46 -27.51 -2.40 -3.69
N GLY A 47 -28.08 -1.43 -3.00
CA GLY A 47 -27.31 -0.24 -2.65
C GLY A 47 -28.09 0.87 -1.98
N LEU A 48 -27.53 2.08 -2.02
CA LEU A 48 -28.14 3.32 -1.58
C LEU A 48 -28.09 4.38 -2.69
N ILE A 49 -29.15 5.16 -2.81
CA ILE A 49 -29.25 6.36 -3.66
C ILE A 49 -29.41 7.59 -2.78
N GLU A 50 -28.68 8.66 -3.08
CA GLU A 50 -28.90 10.01 -2.56
C GLU A 50 -29.07 10.96 -3.76
N ALA A 51 -30.26 11.53 -3.96
CA ALA A 51 -30.58 12.37 -5.11
C ALA A 51 -31.54 13.53 -4.77
N PRO A 52 -31.18 14.48 -3.89
CA PRO A 52 -32.05 15.62 -3.58
C PRO A 52 -32.32 16.48 -4.83
N PRO A 53 -33.53 17.04 -5.02
CA PRO A 53 -34.72 16.94 -4.16
C PRO A 53 -35.61 15.73 -4.48
N PHE A 54 -35.17 14.81 -5.34
CA PHE A 54 -35.99 13.68 -5.80
C PHE A 54 -36.17 12.62 -4.73
N VAL A 55 -35.09 12.28 -4.03
CA VAL A 55 -35.06 11.38 -2.88
C VAL A 55 -33.89 11.76 -1.97
N THR A 56 -34.13 11.89 -0.67
CA THR A 56 -33.10 12.27 0.30
C THR A 56 -32.10 11.13 0.45
N ARG A 57 -32.59 9.91 0.71
CA ARG A 57 -31.80 8.68 0.69
C ARG A 57 -32.72 7.46 0.63
N ALA A 58 -32.48 6.53 -0.27
CA ALA A 58 -33.26 5.28 -0.33
C ALA A 58 -32.39 4.05 -0.60
N ALA A 59 -32.86 2.88 -0.17
CA ALA A 59 -32.29 1.61 -0.58
C ALA A 59 -32.70 1.31 -2.03
N ILE A 60 -31.75 0.87 -2.84
CA ILE A 60 -31.97 0.48 -4.23
C ILE A 60 -31.78 -1.02 -4.41
N ASP A 61 -32.59 -1.62 -5.28
CA ASP A 61 -32.43 -2.99 -5.77
C ASP A 61 -32.59 -3.00 -7.29
N GLY A 62 -31.83 -3.81 -8.00
CA GLY A 62 -31.83 -3.74 -9.45
C GLY A 62 -31.00 -4.81 -10.11
N ARG A 63 -30.64 -4.56 -11.37
CA ARG A 63 -29.75 -5.41 -12.16
C ARG A 63 -28.81 -4.59 -13.03
N ILE A 64 -27.62 -5.13 -13.22
CA ILE A 64 -26.65 -4.67 -14.21
C ILE A 64 -26.47 -5.76 -15.27
N ARG A 65 -26.38 -5.34 -16.53
CA ARG A 65 -26.05 -6.21 -17.67
C ARG A 65 -24.80 -5.70 -18.35
N ILE A 66 -23.76 -6.53 -18.36
CA ILE A 66 -22.45 -6.22 -18.94
C ILE A 66 -22.26 -7.10 -20.18
N SER A 67 -22.31 -6.49 -21.37
CA SER A 67 -22.11 -7.17 -22.65
C SER A 67 -21.00 -6.49 -23.43
N ILE A 68 -19.74 -6.68 -23.00
CA ILE A 68 -18.58 -5.95 -23.57
C ILE A 68 -18.21 -6.49 -24.96
N LEU A 69 -18.17 -7.81 -25.13
CA LEU A 69 -17.67 -8.44 -26.36
C LEU A 69 -18.72 -8.54 -27.48
N ARG A 70 -20.01 -8.68 -27.13
CA ARG A 70 -21.10 -8.87 -28.10
C ARG A 70 -21.77 -7.56 -28.46
N GLU A 71 -22.31 -6.85 -27.47
CA GLU A 71 -23.15 -5.67 -27.71
C GLU A 71 -22.44 -4.35 -27.37
N ARG A 72 -21.24 -4.42 -26.77
CA ARG A 72 -20.44 -3.26 -26.33
C ARG A 72 -21.21 -2.30 -25.43
N ILE A 73 -21.99 -2.84 -24.49
CA ILE A 73 -22.78 -2.03 -23.56
C ILE A 73 -22.69 -2.48 -22.10
N ILE A 74 -22.99 -1.54 -21.21
CA ILE A 74 -23.28 -1.78 -19.79
C ILE A 74 -24.62 -1.10 -19.48
N ALA A 75 -25.64 -1.88 -19.12
CA ALA A 75 -26.98 -1.36 -18.84
C ALA A 75 -27.36 -1.57 -17.37
N TYR A 76 -27.96 -0.56 -16.76
CA TYR A 76 -28.40 -0.53 -15.36
C TYR A 76 -29.90 -0.31 -15.32
N VAL A 77 -30.58 -1.09 -14.48
CA VAL A 77 -31.98 -0.88 -14.12
C VAL A 77 -32.08 -1.02 -12.62
N MET A 78 -32.47 0.07 -11.93
CA MET A 78 -32.54 0.13 -10.48
C MET A 78 -33.93 0.62 -10.06
N SER A 79 -34.46 0.04 -9.00
CA SER A 79 -35.75 0.37 -8.42
C SER A 79 -35.59 0.77 -6.96
N PHE A 80 -36.35 1.75 -6.51
CA PHE A 80 -36.36 2.26 -5.13
C PHE A 80 -37.67 2.98 -4.83
N HIS A 81 -37.89 3.39 -3.58
CA HIS A 81 -39.03 4.23 -3.20
C HIS A 81 -38.53 5.63 -2.82
N ASP A 82 -39.27 6.68 -3.18
CA ASP A 82 -38.94 8.06 -2.78
C ASP A 82 -39.29 8.33 -1.30
N ASP A 83 -39.05 9.55 -0.83
CA ASP A 83 -39.31 9.94 0.56
C ASP A 83 -40.80 9.87 0.97
N ASN A 84 -41.72 9.68 0.02
CA ASN A 84 -43.15 9.49 0.24
C ASN A 84 -43.62 8.06 -0.11
N ASP A 85 -42.69 7.10 -0.13
CA ASP A 85 -42.94 5.70 -0.43
C ASP A 85 -43.52 5.43 -1.84
N ARG A 86 -43.21 6.29 -2.82
CA ARG A 86 -43.65 6.09 -4.22
C ARG A 86 -42.59 5.34 -5.03
N PRO A 87 -42.99 4.35 -5.85
CA PRO A 87 -42.04 3.55 -6.61
C PRO A 87 -41.35 4.37 -7.70
N CYS A 88 -40.03 4.32 -7.71
CA CYS A 88 -39.14 4.99 -8.65
C CYS A 88 -38.23 3.98 -9.37
N THR A 89 -37.88 4.29 -10.60
CA THR A 89 -36.96 3.49 -11.43
C THR A 89 -35.91 4.41 -12.04
N LEU A 90 -34.64 4.01 -11.96
CA LEU A 90 -33.54 4.66 -12.66
C LEU A 90 -32.93 3.70 -13.67
N GLU A 91 -32.87 4.13 -14.93
CA GLU A 91 -32.35 3.34 -16.04
C GLU A 91 -31.22 4.09 -16.74
N GLY A 92 -30.16 3.40 -17.11
CA GLY A 92 -29.06 3.97 -17.89
C GLY A 92 -28.31 2.94 -18.70
N THR A 93 -27.83 3.31 -19.89
CA THR A 93 -27.04 2.44 -20.75
C THR A 93 -25.79 3.14 -21.23
N LYS A 94 -24.64 2.51 -21.01
CA LYS A 94 -23.34 2.99 -21.47
C LYS A 94 -22.87 2.20 -22.70
N HIS A 95 -22.50 2.92 -23.76
CA HIS A 95 -21.93 2.34 -24.98
C HIS A 95 -20.40 2.42 -25.00
N LEU A 96 -19.72 1.36 -25.42
CA LEU A 96 -18.25 1.23 -25.43
C LEU A 96 -17.69 1.40 -26.85
N THR A 97 -16.63 2.21 -27.03
CA THR A 97 -16.02 2.49 -28.33
C THR A 97 -14.90 1.49 -28.69
N PRO A 98 -14.68 1.16 -29.98
CA PRO A 98 -13.80 0.06 -30.41
C PRO A 98 -12.28 0.32 -30.34
N TRP A 99 -11.83 1.58 -30.43
CA TRP A 99 -10.40 1.88 -30.63
C TRP A 99 -9.73 2.62 -29.45
N HIS A 100 -10.52 3.07 -28.47
CA HIS A 100 -10.04 3.74 -27.25
C HIS A 100 -10.91 3.34 -26.03
N PRO A 101 -10.88 2.09 -25.56
CA PRO A 101 -11.63 1.70 -24.35
C PRO A 101 -11.20 2.45 -23.07
N PHE A 102 -10.11 3.22 -23.12
CA PHE A 102 -9.50 3.93 -21.98
C PHE A 102 -9.32 5.44 -22.17
N VAL A 103 -9.83 6.05 -23.27
CA VAL A 103 -9.80 7.51 -23.47
C VAL A 103 -11.13 8.01 -24.07
N SER A 104 -11.76 8.90 -23.29
CA SER A 104 -12.96 9.73 -23.54
C SER A 104 -14.29 9.04 -23.93
N SER A 105 -15.02 8.56 -22.93
CA SER A 105 -16.41 8.99 -22.63
C SER A 105 -16.82 8.47 -21.24
N SER A 106 -16.68 9.33 -20.23
CA SER A 106 -16.94 8.95 -18.83
C SER A 106 -18.42 8.96 -18.48
N GLU A 107 -19.28 9.50 -19.35
CA GLU A 107 -20.68 9.79 -19.05
C GLU A 107 -21.62 8.66 -19.50
N MET A 108 -22.66 8.42 -18.70
CA MET A 108 -23.77 7.52 -18.96
C MET A 108 -25.07 8.29 -18.77
N ASP A 109 -25.92 8.29 -19.78
CA ASP A 109 -27.23 8.92 -19.68
C ASP A 109 -28.13 8.06 -18.79
N VAL A 110 -28.81 8.72 -17.86
CA VAL A 110 -29.76 8.10 -16.94
C VAL A 110 -31.11 8.79 -17.03
N THR A 111 -32.17 8.00 -16.88
CA THR A 111 -33.56 8.48 -16.80
C THR A 111 -34.17 8.02 -15.49
N LEU A 112 -34.66 8.98 -14.70
CA LEU A 112 -35.41 8.75 -13.46
C LEU A 112 -36.91 8.82 -13.76
N ARG A 113 -37.61 7.74 -13.43
CA ARG A 113 -39.07 7.64 -13.50
C ARG A 113 -39.66 7.44 -12.11
N ARG A 114 -40.86 7.96 -11.88
CA ARG A 114 -41.71 7.68 -10.70
C ARG A 114 -43.07 7.26 -11.20
N GLU A 115 -43.54 6.10 -10.74
CA GLU A 115 -44.80 5.50 -11.20
C GLU A 115 -44.89 5.37 -12.74
N GLY A 116 -43.74 5.16 -13.40
CA GLY A 116 -43.64 5.07 -14.86
C GLY A 116 -43.57 6.40 -15.61
N ILE A 117 -43.75 7.53 -14.94
CA ILE A 117 -43.64 8.88 -15.52
C ILE A 117 -42.21 9.38 -15.37
N GLU A 118 -41.63 9.92 -16.44
CA GLU A 118 -40.31 10.53 -16.42
C GLU A 118 -40.29 11.80 -15.57
N LEU A 119 -39.40 11.84 -14.58
CA LEU A 119 -39.21 12.97 -13.68
C LEU A 119 -37.96 13.78 -13.98
N ALA A 120 -36.87 13.10 -14.32
CA ALA A 120 -35.59 13.74 -14.57
C ALA A 120 -34.70 12.90 -15.50
N GLN A 121 -33.84 13.58 -16.24
CA GLN A 121 -32.78 12.97 -17.03
C GLN A 121 -31.44 13.54 -16.60
N GLY A 122 -30.35 12.81 -16.81
CA GLY A 122 -29.05 13.37 -16.54
C GLY A 122 -27.90 12.44 -16.89
N HIS A 123 -26.72 12.80 -16.44
CA HIS A 123 -25.48 12.16 -16.83
C HIS A 123 -24.70 11.70 -15.61
N MET A 124 -24.17 10.49 -15.70
CA MET A 124 -23.42 9.82 -14.64
C MET A 124 -21.98 9.58 -15.08
N ALA A 125 -21.00 10.01 -14.28
CA ALA A 125 -19.60 9.77 -14.57
C ALA A 125 -19.12 8.45 -13.94
N PHE A 126 -18.44 7.63 -14.73
CA PHE A 126 -17.78 6.40 -14.30
C PHE A 126 -16.29 6.43 -14.65
N ASP A 127 -15.40 6.21 -13.68
CA ASP A 127 -13.97 6.11 -13.91
C ASP A 127 -13.57 4.70 -14.39
N PHE A 128 -13.42 4.52 -15.71
CA PHE A 128 -12.99 3.24 -16.30
C PHE A 128 -11.60 2.75 -15.83
N ARG A 129 -10.78 3.61 -15.20
CA ARG A 129 -9.47 3.22 -14.67
C ARG A 129 -9.59 2.32 -13.44
N THR A 130 -10.74 2.31 -12.77
CA THR A 130 -11.02 1.34 -11.71
C THR A 130 -11.44 -0.01 -12.28
N LEU A 131 -12.05 -0.08 -13.49
CA LEU A 131 -12.62 -1.28 -14.11
C LEU A 131 -11.62 -2.44 -14.38
N ILE A 132 -10.36 -2.16 -14.73
CA ILE A 132 -9.37 -3.23 -14.95
C ILE A 132 -8.81 -3.81 -13.62
N PRO A 133 -8.41 -2.98 -12.64
CA PRO A 133 -8.19 -3.44 -11.27
C PRO A 133 -9.42 -4.16 -10.67
N PHE A 134 -10.63 -3.73 -11.05
CA PHE A 134 -11.96 -4.24 -10.68
C PHE A 134 -12.33 -5.59 -11.29
N LEU A 135 -11.95 -5.92 -12.54
CA LEU A 135 -12.09 -7.29 -13.07
C LEU A 135 -11.08 -8.25 -12.43
N ARG A 136 -10.04 -7.68 -11.80
CA ARG A 136 -8.94 -8.39 -11.14
C ARG A 136 -9.12 -8.52 -9.62
N SER A 137 -10.08 -7.84 -9.00
CA SER A 137 -10.34 -7.88 -7.54
C SER A 137 -11.47 -8.84 -7.13
N TRP A 138 -11.74 -9.87 -7.93
CA TRP A 138 -12.88 -10.78 -7.75
C TRP A 138 -12.58 -11.83 -6.68
N THR A 139 -12.82 -11.49 -5.42
CA THR A 139 -12.62 -12.39 -4.26
C THR A 139 -13.83 -13.29 -3.99
N PRO A 140 -13.66 -14.61 -3.75
CA PRO A 140 -14.72 -15.46 -3.22
C PRO A 140 -15.13 -14.99 -1.81
N MET A 141 -16.44 -15.02 -1.50
CA MET A 141 -17.08 -14.58 -0.24
C MET A 141 -16.50 -15.20 1.08
N SER A 142 -15.52 -16.09 1.02
CA SER A 142 -14.99 -16.83 2.17
C SER A 142 -13.63 -16.34 2.71
N SER A 143 -13.07 -15.22 2.23
CA SER A 143 -11.62 -14.94 2.39
C SER A 143 -11.19 -13.81 3.35
N ILE A 144 -12.06 -13.29 4.23
CA ILE A 144 -11.70 -12.27 5.26
C ILE A 144 -11.59 -12.87 6.68
N ARG A 145 -11.25 -14.15 6.81
CA ARG A 145 -10.96 -14.72 8.14
C ARG A 145 -9.62 -15.45 8.13
N ARG A 146 -8.75 -15.03 9.06
CA ARG A 146 -7.47 -15.63 9.49
C ARG A 146 -6.24 -15.27 8.65
N LEU A 147 -5.71 -14.08 8.92
CA LEU A 147 -4.27 -13.88 8.98
C LEU A 147 -3.94 -13.24 10.32
N ASP A 148 -4.26 -13.98 11.38
CA ASP A 148 -3.74 -13.78 12.73
C ASP A 148 -3.58 -15.16 13.36
N ALA A 149 -2.58 -15.25 14.22
CA ALA A 149 -2.08 -16.41 14.96
C ALA A 149 -1.18 -17.37 14.17
N GLY A 150 0.06 -17.46 14.66
CA GLY A 150 0.88 -18.65 14.49
C GLY A 150 0.12 -19.86 15.03
N GLN A 151 -0.45 -20.63 14.12
CA GLN A 151 -0.90 -21.99 14.36
C GLN A 151 -0.22 -22.88 13.34
N ARG A 152 0.61 -23.80 13.83
CA ARG A 152 0.99 -25.02 13.13
C ARG A 152 -0.26 -25.89 13.01
N ASP A 153 -1.17 -25.56 12.09
CA ASP A 153 -2.33 -26.39 11.79
C ASP A 153 -1.94 -27.46 10.75
N GLY A 154 -1.80 -28.70 11.21
CA GLY A 154 -1.54 -29.90 10.42
C GLY A 154 -2.77 -30.40 9.66
N ALA A 155 -3.41 -29.54 8.86
CA ALA A 155 -4.41 -29.96 7.89
C ALA A 155 -3.81 -29.86 6.48
N GLU A 156 -3.58 -31.00 5.83
CA GLU A 156 -3.12 -31.10 4.44
C GLU A 156 -4.10 -30.35 3.52
N ARG A 157 -3.73 -29.12 3.14
CA ARG A 157 -4.43 -28.37 2.10
C ARG A 157 -4.09 -29.00 0.75
N ALA A 158 -5.10 -29.18 -0.10
CA ALA A 158 -4.92 -29.70 -1.45
C ALA A 158 -3.82 -28.92 -2.22
N PRO A 159 -2.97 -29.62 -2.99
CA PRO A 159 -1.83 -29.02 -3.67
C PRO A 159 -2.29 -27.96 -4.70
N ILE A 160 -1.61 -26.81 -4.70
CA ILE A 160 -1.96 -25.64 -5.53
C ILE A 160 -1.44 -25.82 -6.96
N LEU A 161 -0.25 -26.42 -7.07
CA LEU A 161 0.38 -26.78 -8.32
C LEU A 161 0.14 -28.25 -8.62
N THR A 162 0.02 -28.61 -9.90
CA THR A 162 0.10 -30.01 -10.31
C THR A 162 1.52 -30.56 -10.13
N ASP A 163 1.69 -31.87 -10.11
CA ASP A 163 3.02 -32.49 -10.02
C ASP A 163 3.94 -32.04 -11.17
N ASP A 164 3.40 -31.86 -12.37
CA ASP A 164 4.14 -31.36 -13.52
C ASP A 164 4.58 -29.89 -13.33
N GLU A 165 3.71 -29.06 -12.74
CA GLU A 165 4.01 -27.67 -12.39
C GLU A 165 5.07 -27.60 -11.27
N ARG A 166 5.03 -28.50 -10.28
CA ARG A 166 6.03 -28.62 -9.21
C ARG A 166 7.40 -29.03 -9.74
N LEU A 167 7.46 -30.01 -10.64
CA LEU A 167 8.71 -30.42 -11.28
C LEU A 167 9.31 -29.30 -12.15
N THR A 168 8.46 -28.51 -12.82
CA THR A 168 8.90 -27.33 -13.57
C THR A 168 9.41 -26.25 -12.63
N LEU A 169 8.73 -26.03 -11.49
CA LEU A 169 9.15 -25.09 -10.46
C LEU A 169 10.49 -25.50 -9.84
N ARG A 170 10.71 -26.79 -9.57
CA ARG A 170 11.98 -27.32 -9.08
C ARG A 170 13.11 -27.06 -10.08
N ALA A 171 12.88 -27.39 -11.35
CA ALA A 171 13.85 -27.14 -12.42
C ALA A 171 14.18 -25.65 -12.59
N LEU A 172 13.20 -24.77 -12.33
CA LEU A 172 13.37 -23.32 -12.33
C LEU A 172 14.18 -22.84 -11.13
N ALA A 173 13.90 -23.36 -9.92
CA ALA A 173 14.67 -23.06 -8.72
C ALA A 173 16.14 -23.46 -8.90
N GLU A 174 16.40 -24.68 -9.36
CA GLU A 174 17.75 -25.22 -9.64
C GLU A 174 18.54 -24.35 -10.63
N ALA A 175 17.88 -23.86 -11.69
CA ALA A 175 18.53 -23.00 -12.68
C ALA A 175 18.90 -21.61 -12.14
N MET A 176 18.27 -21.17 -11.06
CA MET A 176 18.42 -19.81 -10.52
C MET A 176 19.17 -19.75 -9.19
N LEU A 177 19.15 -20.84 -8.42
CA LEU A 177 19.68 -20.93 -7.06
C LEU A 177 20.71 -22.06 -6.99
N PRO A 178 21.84 -21.93 -7.72
CA PRO A 178 22.87 -22.95 -7.67
C PRO A 178 23.38 -23.11 -6.24
N ALA A 179 23.69 -24.36 -5.86
CA ALA A 179 24.28 -24.66 -4.57
C ALA A 179 25.55 -23.85 -4.35
N GLY A 180 25.64 -23.15 -3.22
CA GLY A 180 26.87 -22.49 -2.82
C GLY A 180 27.75 -23.42 -1.99
N ARG A 181 29.01 -23.03 -1.79
CA ARG A 181 29.96 -23.78 -0.95
C ARG A 181 29.49 -23.92 0.51
N HIS A 182 28.73 -22.94 1.00
CA HIS A 182 28.31 -22.82 2.40
C HIS A 182 26.80 -22.67 2.58
N VAL A 183 26.03 -22.60 1.49
CA VAL A 183 24.57 -22.40 1.56
C VAL A 183 23.85 -23.59 0.92
N PRO A 184 22.72 -24.04 1.51
CA PRO A 184 21.95 -25.14 0.96
C PRO A 184 21.53 -24.89 -0.49
N ALA A 185 21.52 -25.94 -1.30
CA ALA A 185 20.91 -25.92 -2.62
C ALA A 185 19.38 -25.75 -2.53
N ASP A 186 18.72 -25.50 -3.66
CA ASP A 186 17.29 -25.70 -3.71
C ASP A 186 16.94 -27.19 -3.51
N ASP A 187 15.87 -27.45 -2.77
CA ASP A 187 15.33 -28.78 -2.54
C ASP A 187 13.79 -28.77 -2.54
N ASP A 188 13.18 -29.89 -2.15
CA ASP A 188 11.72 -30.00 -2.06
C ASP A 188 11.12 -29.08 -0.99
N THR A 189 11.90 -28.68 0.02
CA THR A 189 11.50 -27.66 0.99
C THR A 189 11.37 -26.29 0.32
N THR A 190 12.26 -25.93 -0.61
CA THR A 190 12.11 -24.69 -1.41
C THR A 190 10.81 -24.69 -2.20
N VAL A 191 10.45 -25.82 -2.82
CA VAL A 191 9.21 -25.96 -3.60
C VAL A 191 7.98 -25.85 -2.67
N ALA A 192 7.99 -26.57 -1.55
CA ALA A 192 6.91 -26.57 -0.57
C ALA A 192 6.69 -25.17 0.05
N GLU A 193 7.76 -24.47 0.43
CA GLU A 193 7.67 -23.09 0.94
C GLU A 193 7.18 -22.11 -0.14
N THR A 194 7.60 -22.29 -1.39
CA THR A 194 7.08 -21.48 -2.51
C THR A 194 5.58 -21.69 -2.66
N GLU A 195 5.09 -22.93 -2.65
CA GLU A 195 3.65 -23.22 -2.68
C GLU A 195 2.91 -22.65 -1.47
N ARG A 196 3.51 -22.69 -0.27
CA ARG A 196 2.96 -22.09 0.93
C ARG A 196 2.79 -20.58 0.76
N VAL A 197 3.79 -19.87 0.22
CA VAL A 197 3.69 -18.44 -0.08
C VAL A 197 2.62 -18.18 -1.14
N LEU A 198 2.59 -18.96 -2.23
CA LEU A 198 1.57 -18.85 -3.28
C LEU A 198 0.16 -19.06 -2.72
N SER A 199 -0.01 -19.94 -1.72
CA SER A 199 -1.31 -20.19 -1.07
C SER A 199 -1.92 -18.95 -0.44
N ALA A 200 -1.07 -18.05 0.08
CA ALA A 200 -1.47 -16.81 0.71
C ALA A 200 -1.76 -15.67 -0.29
N LEU A 201 -1.43 -15.87 -1.59
CA LEU A 201 -1.67 -14.88 -2.62
C LEU A 201 -3.10 -14.98 -3.20
N PRO A 202 -3.63 -13.87 -3.77
CA PRO A 202 -4.90 -13.88 -4.48
C PRO A 202 -4.96 -14.93 -5.60
N GLY A 203 -6.15 -15.46 -5.88
CA GLY A 203 -6.33 -16.54 -6.85
C GLY A 203 -5.88 -16.20 -8.27
N GLU A 204 -5.94 -14.93 -8.65
CA GLU A 204 -5.48 -14.35 -9.92
C GLU A 204 -3.97 -14.46 -10.04
N VAL A 205 -3.26 -14.10 -8.96
CA VAL A 205 -1.80 -14.18 -8.91
C VAL A 205 -1.37 -15.64 -8.98
N ARG A 206 -2.06 -16.55 -8.26
CA ARG A 206 -1.82 -18.00 -8.37
C ARG A 206 -2.03 -18.52 -9.80
N ARG A 207 -3.12 -18.10 -10.48
CA ARG A 207 -3.38 -18.47 -11.88
C ARG A 207 -2.31 -17.94 -12.82
N GLY A 208 -1.89 -16.69 -12.65
CA GLY A 208 -0.80 -16.08 -13.42
C GLY A 208 0.51 -16.85 -13.26
N TRP A 209 0.83 -17.25 -12.04
CA TRP A 209 1.98 -18.10 -11.72
C TRP A 209 1.96 -19.43 -12.46
N ARG A 210 0.84 -20.16 -12.40
CA ARG A 210 0.66 -21.44 -13.10
C ARG A 210 0.78 -21.28 -14.62
N LEU A 211 0.18 -20.23 -15.17
CA LEU A 211 0.29 -19.92 -16.59
C LEU A 211 1.74 -19.66 -17.00
N ALA A 212 2.50 -18.95 -16.17
CA ALA A 212 3.88 -18.62 -16.46
C ALA A 212 4.81 -19.86 -16.41
N LEU A 213 4.60 -20.78 -15.46
CA LEU A 213 5.29 -22.09 -15.45
C LEU A 213 4.98 -22.91 -16.71
N ARG A 214 3.71 -22.96 -17.13
CA ARG A 214 3.31 -23.65 -18.37
C ARG A 214 3.89 -22.98 -19.63
N ALA A 215 3.96 -21.65 -19.65
CA ALA A 215 4.54 -20.89 -20.74
C ALA A 215 6.05 -21.17 -20.87
N LEU A 216 6.75 -21.31 -19.75
CA LEU A 216 8.16 -21.69 -19.72
C LEU A 216 8.37 -23.10 -20.31
N ASP A 217 7.55 -24.08 -19.92
CA ASP A 217 7.61 -25.44 -20.49
C ASP A 217 7.28 -25.46 -21.99
N ALA A 218 6.24 -24.73 -22.41
CA ALA A 218 5.87 -24.61 -23.82
C ALA A 218 7.00 -23.99 -24.66
N ARG A 219 7.71 -22.99 -24.13
CA ARG A 219 8.85 -22.36 -24.80
C ARG A 219 10.04 -23.30 -24.91
N ALA A 220 10.34 -24.06 -23.85
CA ALA A 220 11.37 -25.09 -23.88
C ALA A 220 11.08 -26.12 -24.97
N ARG A 221 9.82 -26.58 -25.09
CA ARG A 221 9.40 -27.51 -26.15
C ARG A 221 9.55 -26.90 -27.54
N LEU A 222 9.15 -25.64 -27.72
CA LEU A 222 9.24 -24.98 -29.03
C LEU A 222 10.69 -24.86 -29.51
N ARG A 223 11.62 -24.52 -28.61
CA ARG A 223 13.02 -24.22 -28.98
C ARG A 223 13.94 -25.45 -28.93
N HIS A 224 13.72 -26.35 -27.98
CA HIS A 224 14.61 -27.48 -27.72
C HIS A 224 13.94 -28.85 -27.91
N ARG A 225 12.64 -28.89 -28.27
CA ARG A 225 11.84 -30.12 -28.41
C ARG A 225 11.83 -31.01 -27.16
N ARG A 226 12.12 -30.42 -26.00
CA ARG A 226 12.17 -31.06 -24.68
C ARG A 226 11.40 -30.21 -23.67
N ARG A 227 10.92 -30.81 -22.59
CA ARG A 227 10.33 -30.08 -21.47
C ARG A 227 11.40 -29.23 -20.78
N PHE A 228 11.00 -28.16 -20.11
CA PHE A 228 11.95 -27.28 -19.42
C PHE A 228 12.78 -28.04 -18.38
N ARG A 229 12.15 -28.97 -17.65
CA ARG A 229 12.82 -29.84 -16.67
C ARG A 229 13.80 -30.86 -17.27
N GLU A 230 13.72 -31.13 -18.57
CA GLU A 230 14.58 -32.09 -19.27
C GLU A 230 15.82 -31.42 -19.90
N LEU A 231 15.89 -30.09 -19.82
CA LEU A 231 17.05 -29.32 -20.26
C LEU A 231 18.17 -29.37 -19.21
N SER A 232 19.42 -29.22 -19.64
CA SER A 232 20.56 -28.99 -18.73
C SER A 232 20.41 -27.63 -18.03
N THR A 233 21.09 -27.44 -16.90
CA THR A 233 21.08 -26.20 -16.14
C THR A 233 21.49 -25.00 -16.98
N GLU A 234 22.50 -25.15 -17.85
CA GLU A 234 22.96 -24.11 -18.78
C GLU A 234 21.89 -23.75 -19.80
N ALA A 235 21.20 -24.75 -20.37
CA ALA A 235 20.14 -24.53 -21.34
C ALA A 235 18.90 -23.88 -20.70
N ARG A 236 18.57 -24.23 -19.45
CA ARG A 236 17.52 -23.56 -18.68
C ARG A 236 17.90 -22.10 -18.40
N TYR A 237 19.12 -21.85 -17.94
CA TYR A 237 19.63 -20.51 -17.68
C TYR A 237 19.61 -19.65 -18.96
N ALA A 238 20.10 -20.17 -20.09
CA ALA A 238 20.06 -19.47 -21.37
C ALA A 238 18.63 -19.12 -21.79
N LEU A 239 17.67 -20.04 -21.59
CA LEU A 239 16.26 -19.78 -21.89
C LEU A 239 15.64 -18.65 -21.04
N LEU A 240 16.06 -18.55 -19.77
CA LEU A 240 15.65 -17.49 -18.85
C LEU A 240 16.37 -16.16 -19.15
N ALA A 241 17.67 -16.21 -19.44
CA ALA A 241 18.49 -15.04 -19.78
C ALA A 241 17.99 -14.37 -21.07
N ASP A 242 17.66 -15.15 -22.10
CA ASP A 242 17.05 -14.64 -23.33
C ASP A 242 15.71 -13.93 -23.10
N TRP A 243 14.98 -14.32 -22.06
CA TRP A 243 13.70 -13.71 -21.68
C TRP A 243 13.94 -12.41 -20.87
N LEU A 244 14.98 -12.36 -20.04
CA LEU A 244 15.39 -11.19 -19.24
C LEU A 244 16.12 -10.10 -20.04
N LEU A 245 16.94 -10.50 -21.02
CA LEU A 245 17.86 -9.64 -21.78
C LEU A 245 17.35 -9.25 -23.17
N ALA A 246 16.09 -9.55 -23.49
CA ALA A 246 15.50 -9.19 -24.78
C ALA A 246 15.58 -7.66 -25.00
N PRO A 247 16.15 -7.18 -26.12
CA PRO A 247 16.35 -5.76 -26.34
C PRO A 247 15.02 -5.01 -26.35
N PRO A 248 14.93 -3.84 -25.69
CA PRO A 248 13.72 -3.02 -25.73
C PRO A 248 13.43 -2.58 -27.17
N GLY A 249 12.24 -2.87 -27.69
CA GLY A 249 11.72 -2.20 -28.89
C GLY A 249 11.12 -3.06 -30.01
N ALA A 250 11.18 -4.40 -29.99
CA ALA A 250 10.73 -5.19 -31.15
C ALA A 250 9.80 -6.38 -30.87
N GLU A 251 9.43 -6.68 -29.61
CA GLU A 251 8.66 -7.90 -29.31
C GLU A 251 7.32 -7.62 -28.62
N ARG A 252 6.31 -8.41 -29.00
CA ARG A 252 5.04 -8.54 -28.27
C ARG A 252 5.07 -9.81 -27.40
N PRO A 253 4.79 -9.74 -26.09
CA PRO A 253 4.58 -8.53 -25.29
C PRO A 253 5.88 -7.73 -25.06
N PRO A 254 5.78 -6.42 -24.75
CA PRO A 254 6.92 -5.55 -24.43
C PRO A 254 7.94 -6.20 -23.48
N ALA A 255 9.23 -5.97 -23.71
CA ALA A 255 10.33 -6.51 -22.90
C ALA A 255 10.14 -6.24 -21.40
N SER A 256 9.54 -5.09 -21.03
CA SER A 256 9.19 -4.75 -19.65
C SER A 256 8.20 -5.72 -19.01
N LEU A 257 7.18 -6.17 -19.73
CA LEU A 257 6.20 -7.15 -19.23
C LEU A 257 6.79 -8.55 -19.11
N LYS A 258 7.67 -8.92 -20.06
CA LYS A 258 8.41 -10.18 -20.02
C LYS A 258 9.35 -10.24 -18.81
N ARG A 259 10.15 -9.19 -18.61
CA ARG A 259 11.04 -9.03 -17.47
C ARG A 259 10.27 -9.04 -16.15
N LEU A 260 9.19 -8.26 -16.05
CA LEU A 260 8.32 -8.25 -14.86
C LEU A 260 7.77 -9.64 -14.55
N SER A 261 7.38 -10.43 -15.56
CA SER A 261 6.85 -11.79 -15.33
C SER A 261 7.89 -12.75 -14.75
N ILE A 262 9.14 -12.69 -15.22
CA ILE A 262 10.24 -13.48 -14.64
C ILE A 262 10.64 -12.94 -13.28
N GLU A 263 10.78 -11.64 -13.10
CA GLU A 263 11.11 -11.05 -11.79
C GLU A 263 10.06 -11.42 -10.73
N LEU A 264 8.77 -11.37 -11.06
CA LEU A 264 7.69 -11.83 -10.18
C LEU A 264 7.77 -13.33 -9.88
N LEU A 265 8.05 -14.17 -10.90
CA LEU A 265 8.27 -15.60 -10.70
C LEU A 265 9.46 -15.84 -9.75
N THR A 266 10.59 -15.24 -10.06
CA THR A 266 11.83 -15.50 -9.35
C THR A 266 11.83 -14.95 -7.94
N THR A 267 11.14 -13.85 -7.67
CA THR A 267 11.09 -13.20 -6.35
C THR A 267 10.42 -14.08 -5.30
N VAL A 268 9.33 -14.77 -5.63
CA VAL A 268 8.65 -15.65 -4.65
C VAL A 268 9.52 -16.85 -4.32
N ILE A 269 10.18 -17.46 -5.32
CA ILE A 269 11.09 -18.59 -5.12
C ILE A 269 12.28 -18.15 -4.25
N LYS A 270 12.91 -17.02 -4.57
CA LYS A 270 14.01 -16.45 -3.79
C LYS A 270 13.60 -16.15 -2.36
N GLY A 271 12.44 -15.51 -2.17
CA GLY A 271 11.92 -15.21 -0.83
C GLY A 271 11.63 -16.47 -0.01
N ALA A 272 11.06 -17.50 -0.65
CA ALA A 272 10.80 -18.79 -0.01
C ALA A 272 12.10 -19.52 0.35
N HIS A 273 13.08 -19.53 -0.55
CA HIS A 273 14.36 -20.21 -0.34
C HIS A 273 15.25 -19.51 0.70
N PHE A 274 15.51 -18.21 0.52
CA PHE A 274 16.38 -17.44 1.43
C PHE A 274 15.75 -17.19 2.80
N GLY A 275 14.42 -17.34 2.92
CA GLY A 275 13.70 -17.28 4.18
C GLY A 275 13.73 -18.57 5.00
N ARG A 276 14.32 -19.67 4.50
CA ARG A 276 14.35 -20.94 5.23
C ARG A 276 15.26 -20.86 6.45
N ALA A 277 14.84 -21.53 7.53
CA ALA A 277 15.58 -21.54 8.79
C ALA A 277 16.98 -22.17 8.64
N ASP A 278 17.11 -23.24 7.84
CA ASP A 278 18.39 -23.90 7.57
C ASP A 278 19.31 -23.06 6.69
N TYR A 279 18.77 -22.35 5.69
CA TYR A 279 19.52 -21.36 4.90
C TYR A 279 20.07 -20.24 5.78
N LEU A 280 19.20 -19.65 6.62
CA LEU A 280 19.57 -18.60 7.56
C LEU A 280 20.62 -19.08 8.57
N ALA A 281 20.49 -20.30 9.08
CA ALA A 281 21.49 -20.91 9.97
C ALA A 281 22.83 -21.13 9.26
N ALA A 282 22.82 -21.57 7.99
CA ALA A 282 24.03 -21.83 7.21
C ALA A 282 24.84 -20.56 6.93
N ILE A 283 24.18 -19.41 6.74
CA ILE A 283 24.87 -18.11 6.64
C ILE A 283 25.19 -17.51 8.02
N GLY A 284 24.86 -18.16 9.14
CA GLY A 284 25.09 -17.60 10.48
C GLY A 284 24.25 -16.37 10.78
N HIS A 285 23.04 -16.30 10.19
CA HIS A 285 22.03 -15.33 10.57
C HIS A 285 21.51 -15.66 11.98
N PRO A 286 21.37 -14.67 12.88
CA PRO A 286 20.87 -14.92 14.21
C PRO A 286 19.44 -15.50 14.16
N PRO A 287 19.06 -16.36 15.10
CA PRO A 287 17.69 -16.83 15.19
C PRO A 287 16.74 -15.67 15.48
N GLU A 288 15.46 -15.90 15.19
CA GLU A 288 14.40 -14.94 15.44
C GLU A 288 14.41 -14.46 16.91
N ARG A 289 14.41 -13.15 17.10
CA ARG A 289 14.44 -12.56 18.45
C ARG A 289 13.05 -12.62 19.06
N THR A 290 12.90 -13.33 20.18
CA THR A 290 11.77 -13.12 21.08
C THR A 290 12.05 -11.90 21.93
N ILE A 291 11.25 -10.84 21.76
CA ILE A 291 11.42 -9.59 22.48
C ILE A 291 10.47 -9.62 23.68
N ALA A 292 11.02 -9.43 24.87
CA ALA A 292 10.24 -9.40 26.10
C ALA A 292 9.22 -8.26 26.05
N ARG A 293 8.00 -8.53 26.56
CA ARG A 293 6.99 -7.50 26.72
C ARG A 293 7.39 -6.59 27.88
N GLU A 294 7.34 -5.29 27.63
CA GLU A 294 7.68 -4.28 28.62
C GLU A 294 6.43 -3.76 29.33
N PRO A 295 6.57 -3.23 30.55
CA PRO A 295 5.48 -2.56 31.24
C PRO A 295 4.84 -1.49 30.35
N GLU A 296 3.52 -1.42 30.36
CA GLU A 296 2.80 -0.45 29.55
C GLU A 296 2.92 0.93 30.17
N PRO A 297 3.55 1.91 29.49
CA PRO A 297 3.60 3.26 30.02
C PRO A 297 2.19 3.86 30.05
N ARG A 298 1.93 4.69 31.08
CA ARG A 298 0.60 5.25 31.35
C ARG A 298 0.02 6.05 30.18
N TYR A 299 0.88 6.70 29.38
CA TYR A 299 0.43 7.49 28.22
C TYR A 299 -0.32 6.64 27.18
N LEU A 300 -0.14 5.31 27.15
CA LEU A 300 -0.86 4.42 26.23
C LEU A 300 -2.37 4.36 26.51
N GLN A 301 -2.83 4.78 27.69
CA GLN A 301 -4.26 4.95 27.98
C GLN A 301 -4.93 5.98 27.07
N ARG A 302 -4.14 6.84 26.41
CA ARG A 302 -4.61 7.84 25.44
C ARG A 302 -4.55 7.35 23.98
N VAL A 303 -4.26 6.06 23.77
CA VAL A 303 -4.32 5.41 22.46
C VAL A 303 -5.65 4.69 22.35
N ILE A 304 -6.46 5.10 21.38
CA ILE A 304 -7.83 4.66 21.18
C ILE A 304 -7.88 3.92 19.85
N GLU A 305 -8.03 2.60 19.91
CA GLU A 305 -8.14 1.75 18.72
C GLU A 305 -9.54 1.87 18.12
N ALA A 306 -9.66 1.83 16.80
CA ALA A 306 -10.94 1.83 16.09
C ALA A 306 -11.96 0.84 16.68
N GLU A 307 -11.50 -0.33 17.13
CA GLU A 307 -12.34 -1.38 17.72
C GLU A 307 -13.02 -0.99 19.04
N SER A 308 -12.45 -0.02 19.75
CA SER A 308 -12.98 0.47 21.04
C SER A 308 -14.02 1.58 20.87
N LEU A 309 -14.20 2.08 19.64
CA LEU A 309 -15.17 3.14 19.35
C LEU A 309 -16.58 2.59 19.21
N GLU A 310 -17.56 3.43 19.56
CA GLU A 310 -18.94 3.22 19.16
C GLU A 310 -19.09 3.30 17.62
N PRO A 311 -20.19 2.80 17.02
CA PRO A 311 -20.38 2.87 15.57
C PRO A 311 -20.18 4.28 14.98
N LEU A 312 -20.57 5.29 15.74
CA LEU A 312 -20.23 6.70 15.53
C LEU A 312 -19.71 7.27 16.85
N THR A 313 -18.52 7.88 16.82
CA THR A 313 -17.94 8.63 17.94
C THR A 313 -17.62 10.04 17.47
N GLU A 314 -18.06 11.04 18.23
CA GLU A 314 -17.78 12.45 17.97
C GLU A 314 -16.94 13.01 19.10
N VAL A 315 -15.83 13.68 18.76
CA VAL A 315 -14.88 14.25 19.72
C VAL A 315 -14.52 15.67 19.32
N HIS A 316 -14.15 16.48 20.29
CA HIS A 316 -13.77 17.87 20.11
C HIS A 316 -12.32 18.08 20.55
N ALA A 317 -11.55 18.77 19.71
CA ALA A 317 -10.18 19.18 20.00
C ALA A 317 -9.98 20.61 19.48
N GLU A 318 -8.96 21.32 19.95
CA GLU A 318 -8.57 22.60 19.32
C GLU A 318 -7.90 22.34 17.97
N VAL A 319 -7.07 21.28 17.91
CA VAL A 319 -6.36 20.88 16.70
C VAL A 319 -6.50 19.39 16.45
N VAL A 320 -6.85 19.03 15.21
CA VAL A 320 -6.74 17.65 14.73
C VAL A 320 -5.57 17.52 13.76
N VAL A 321 -4.71 16.53 14.01
CA VAL A 321 -3.58 16.18 13.14
C VAL A 321 -3.88 14.85 12.45
N VAL A 322 -3.96 14.86 11.13
CA VAL A 322 -4.23 13.66 10.31
C VAL A 322 -2.92 13.06 9.83
N GLY A 323 -2.53 11.93 10.40
CA GLY A 323 -1.28 11.24 10.14
C GLY A 323 -0.24 11.45 11.25
N SER A 324 0.33 10.34 11.73
CA SER A 324 1.28 10.32 12.86
C SER A 324 2.75 10.22 12.42
N GLY A 325 3.04 10.54 11.16
CA GLY A 325 4.40 10.52 10.59
C GLY A 325 5.29 11.65 11.11
N ALA A 326 6.48 11.82 10.50
CA ALA A 326 7.49 12.79 10.92
C ALA A 326 6.94 14.21 11.18
N GLY A 327 6.18 14.75 10.22
CA GLY A 327 5.59 16.10 10.35
C GLY A 327 4.46 16.16 11.36
N GLY A 328 3.50 15.23 11.27
CA GLY A 328 2.31 15.23 12.12
C GLY A 328 2.64 15.00 13.60
N ALA A 329 3.50 14.04 13.91
CA ALA A 329 3.91 13.77 15.28
C ALA A 329 4.65 14.97 15.90
N ALA A 330 5.55 15.63 15.15
CA ALA A 330 6.26 16.80 15.63
C ALA A 330 5.32 17.98 15.93
N VAL A 331 4.33 18.23 15.05
CA VAL A 331 3.29 19.25 15.27
C VAL A 331 2.48 18.91 16.51
N ALA A 332 1.97 17.68 16.61
CA ALA A 332 1.15 17.26 17.73
C ALA A 332 1.88 17.40 19.07
N ALA A 333 3.13 16.93 19.15
CA ALA A 333 3.95 17.05 20.36
C ALA A 333 4.24 18.50 20.75
N SER A 334 4.48 19.36 19.76
CA SER A 334 4.79 20.78 20.01
C SER A 334 3.57 21.56 20.52
N LEU A 335 2.39 21.28 19.97
CA LEU A 335 1.13 21.90 20.40
C LEU A 335 0.65 21.37 21.75
N ALA A 336 0.66 20.04 21.94
CA ALA A 336 0.21 19.43 23.19
C ALA A 336 1.06 19.90 24.39
N ARG A 337 2.39 20.04 24.22
CA ARG A 337 3.28 20.58 25.27
C ARG A 337 2.97 22.03 25.66
N GLN A 338 2.26 22.77 24.81
CA GLN A 338 1.79 24.12 25.11
C GLN A 338 0.38 24.13 25.73
N GLY A 339 -0.18 22.95 26.02
CA GLY A 339 -1.50 22.81 26.64
C GLY A 339 -2.67 22.80 25.64
N VAL A 340 -2.38 22.78 24.33
CA VAL A 340 -3.42 22.71 23.29
C VAL A 340 -4.05 21.31 23.29
N ALA A 341 -5.38 21.24 23.24
CA ALA A 341 -6.10 19.98 23.08
C ALA A 341 -5.90 19.43 21.66
N VAL A 342 -5.09 18.38 21.52
CA VAL A 342 -4.73 17.77 20.23
C VAL A 342 -5.29 16.36 20.11
N ALA A 343 -5.99 16.10 18.99
CA ALA A 343 -6.36 14.77 18.55
C ALA A 343 -5.51 14.37 17.34
N ILE A 344 -4.93 13.16 17.36
CA ILE A 344 -4.13 12.59 16.27
C ILE A 344 -4.92 11.44 15.65
N VAL A 345 -5.06 11.41 14.33
CA VAL A 345 -5.77 10.33 13.62
C VAL A 345 -4.80 9.60 12.69
N GLU A 346 -4.67 8.29 12.86
CA GLU A 346 -3.76 7.42 12.09
C GLU A 346 -4.50 6.21 11.49
N GLU A 347 -4.22 5.90 10.22
CA GLU A 347 -4.78 4.73 9.54
C GLU A 347 -4.16 3.42 10.05
N GLY A 348 -2.86 3.43 10.34
CA GLY A 348 -2.13 2.26 10.83
C GLY A 348 -2.35 1.96 12.32
N ARG A 349 -1.82 0.81 12.74
CA ARG A 349 -1.78 0.38 14.16
C ARG A 349 -0.59 1.00 14.89
N TYR A 350 -0.64 1.05 16.22
CA TYR A 350 0.54 1.30 17.04
C TYR A 350 1.30 -0.03 17.28
N PHE A 351 2.50 -0.15 16.71
CA PHE A 351 3.42 -1.24 17.00
C PHE A 351 4.40 -0.84 18.10
N ARG A 352 4.67 -1.76 19.04
CA ARG A 352 5.66 -1.60 20.10
C ARG A 352 6.81 -2.59 19.89
N ARG A 353 7.88 -2.45 20.67
CA ARG A 353 9.08 -3.30 20.57
C ARG A 353 8.79 -4.79 20.48
N HIS A 354 7.91 -5.31 21.32
CA HIS A 354 7.55 -6.74 21.32
C HIS A 354 6.82 -7.20 20.05
N ASP A 355 6.21 -6.29 19.29
CA ASP A 355 5.62 -6.58 17.97
C ASP A 355 6.68 -6.71 16.86
N PHE A 356 7.93 -6.31 17.13
CA PHE A 356 9.04 -6.39 16.20
C PHE A 356 9.85 -7.70 16.29
N GLY A 357 9.35 -8.69 17.05
CA GLY A 357 9.74 -10.09 16.90
C GLY A 357 9.04 -10.73 15.69
N GLY A 358 9.23 -12.01 15.41
CA GLY A 358 8.46 -12.67 14.35
C GLY A 358 9.17 -12.82 13.01
N SER A 359 8.40 -13.29 12.04
CA SER A 359 8.75 -13.29 10.63
C SER A 359 8.92 -11.85 10.10
N PRO A 360 10.06 -11.51 9.47
CA PRO A 360 10.22 -10.23 8.79
C PRO A 360 9.08 -9.96 7.80
N VAL A 361 8.76 -10.90 6.91
CA VAL A 361 7.71 -10.70 5.89
C VAL A 361 6.36 -10.30 6.50
N ALA A 362 6.00 -10.88 7.65
CA ALA A 362 4.77 -10.50 8.37
C ALA A 362 4.81 -9.04 8.85
N ARG A 363 5.94 -8.59 9.40
CA ARG A 363 6.12 -7.19 9.84
C ARG A 363 6.04 -6.20 8.70
N LEU A 364 6.65 -6.50 7.55
CA LEU A 364 6.55 -5.66 6.35
C LEU A 364 5.09 -5.55 5.90
N ASN A 365 4.40 -6.68 5.79
CA ASN A 365 2.99 -6.70 5.37
C ASN A 365 2.08 -5.91 6.32
N ALA A 366 2.40 -5.89 7.62
CA ALA A 366 1.62 -5.20 8.62
C ALA A 366 1.83 -3.67 8.58
N MET A 367 3.07 -3.22 8.40
CA MET A 367 3.45 -1.80 8.48
C MET A 367 3.51 -1.07 7.14
N TYR A 368 3.69 -1.75 6.01
CA TYR A 368 3.82 -1.08 4.72
C TYR A 368 2.46 -0.96 4.04
N ARG A 369 2.12 0.25 3.60
CA ARG A 369 0.97 0.45 2.73
C ARG A 369 1.15 -0.36 1.45
N TYR A 370 0.07 -1.02 1.02
CA TYR A 370 0.05 -1.94 -0.11
C TYR A 370 1.13 -3.04 -0.04
N LYS A 371 1.60 -3.40 1.17
CA LYS A 371 2.67 -4.38 1.37
C LYS A 371 3.94 -4.06 0.58
N SER A 372 4.22 -2.76 0.41
CA SER A 372 5.30 -2.20 -0.42
C SER A 372 5.13 -2.36 -1.95
N PHE A 373 4.01 -2.89 -2.45
CA PHE A 373 3.72 -2.94 -3.89
C PHE A 373 3.20 -1.61 -4.43
N ASN A 374 3.90 -0.53 -4.13
CA ASN A 374 3.59 0.81 -4.62
C ASN A 374 4.67 1.23 -5.63
N PHE A 375 4.32 1.31 -6.92
CA PHE A 375 5.27 1.55 -8.00
C PHE A 375 4.89 2.75 -8.86
N THR A 376 5.88 3.47 -9.38
CA THR A 376 5.67 4.50 -10.41
C THR A 376 5.37 3.86 -11.76
N LEU A 377 4.49 4.49 -12.56
CA LEU A 377 4.27 4.10 -13.95
C LEU A 377 5.42 4.62 -14.82
N GLY A 378 5.88 3.82 -15.79
CA GLY A 378 7.02 4.15 -16.66
C GLY A 378 8.31 3.52 -16.15
N ALA A 379 9.14 4.30 -15.45
CA ALA A 379 10.44 3.85 -14.94
C ALA A 379 10.35 2.73 -13.86
N SER A 380 9.14 2.36 -13.42
CA SER A 380 8.86 1.24 -12.52
C SER A 380 9.69 1.25 -11.22
N MET A 381 9.69 2.39 -10.51
CA MET A 381 10.37 2.54 -9.23
C MET A 381 9.42 2.20 -8.08
N MET A 382 9.89 1.44 -7.09
CA MET A 382 9.16 1.19 -5.84
C MET A 382 9.23 2.40 -4.90
N VAL A 383 8.09 2.82 -4.35
CA VAL A 383 7.99 3.94 -3.40
C VAL A 383 7.34 3.45 -2.10
N PRO A 384 8.13 2.96 -1.12
CA PRO A 384 7.60 2.43 0.12
C PRO A 384 6.96 3.52 1.00
N VAL A 385 5.82 3.19 1.61
CA VAL A 385 5.06 4.10 2.48
C VAL A 385 4.66 3.36 3.75
N GLY A 386 4.97 3.93 4.91
CA GLY A 386 4.56 3.39 6.20
C GLY A 386 3.08 3.66 6.49
N ARG A 387 2.39 2.66 7.02
CA ARG A 387 1.02 2.69 7.54
C ARG A 387 1.04 2.09 8.94
N THR A 388 1.52 2.90 9.87
CA THR A 388 1.75 2.59 11.29
C THR A 388 1.83 3.90 12.05
N VAL A 389 1.59 3.89 13.35
CA VAL A 389 2.02 4.99 14.22
C VAL A 389 3.50 5.27 13.98
N GLY A 390 3.85 6.54 13.74
CA GLY A 390 5.18 6.99 13.33
C GLY A 390 5.42 7.07 11.81
N GLY A 391 4.49 6.54 11.01
CA GLY A 391 4.51 6.56 9.55
C GLY A 391 5.79 5.94 8.96
N SER A 392 6.31 6.53 7.88
CA SER A 392 7.53 6.03 7.23
C SER A 392 8.80 6.15 8.09
N THR A 393 8.78 6.86 9.23
CA THR A 393 9.94 6.92 10.12
C THR A 393 10.16 5.58 10.85
N THR A 394 9.08 4.82 11.08
CA THR A 394 9.13 3.49 11.69
C THR A 394 9.81 2.47 10.78
N ILE A 395 9.74 2.66 9.45
CA ILE A 395 10.23 1.72 8.44
C ILE A 395 11.42 2.24 7.60
N ASN A 396 12.02 3.37 7.95
CA ASN A 396 13.23 3.88 7.27
C ASN A 396 14.54 3.38 7.92
N SER A 397 15.69 3.72 7.31
CA SER A 397 17.03 3.41 7.81
C SER A 397 17.53 4.34 8.93
N GLY A 398 16.81 5.44 9.21
CA GLY A 398 17.17 6.41 10.24
C GLY A 398 18.24 7.43 9.87
N THR A 399 18.61 7.55 8.59
CA THR A 399 19.58 8.55 8.12
C THR A 399 19.05 9.97 8.30
N CYS A 400 19.90 10.91 8.73
CA CYS A 400 19.55 12.30 8.97
C CYS A 400 20.53 13.24 8.26
N PHE A 401 20.01 14.11 7.39
CA PHE A 401 20.77 15.15 6.73
C PHE A 401 20.16 16.51 7.06
N ALA A 402 21.01 17.49 7.38
CA ALA A 402 20.59 18.88 7.38
C ALA A 402 20.40 19.36 5.94
N THR A 403 19.39 20.20 5.71
CA THR A 403 19.17 20.81 4.41
C THR A 403 20.33 21.76 4.10
N PRO A 404 21.06 21.59 2.97
CA PRO A 404 22.20 22.46 2.65
C PRO A 404 21.76 23.92 2.42
N ASP A 405 22.59 24.88 2.80
CA ASP A 405 22.31 26.33 2.66
C ASP A 405 21.93 26.72 1.23
N ARG A 406 22.60 26.14 0.22
CA ARG A 406 22.29 26.38 -1.19
C ARG A 406 20.84 26.01 -1.56
N VAL A 407 20.29 24.95 -0.96
CA VAL A 407 18.92 24.50 -1.22
C VAL A 407 17.93 25.43 -0.53
N LEU A 408 18.24 25.88 0.70
CA LEU A 408 17.44 26.87 1.41
C LEU A 408 17.40 28.21 0.67
N GLU A 409 18.53 28.63 0.09
CA GLU A 409 18.60 29.85 -0.71
C GLU A 409 17.83 29.71 -2.03
N GLU A 410 17.93 28.57 -2.71
CA GLU A 410 17.12 28.26 -3.90
C GLU A 410 15.62 28.35 -3.59
N TRP A 411 15.16 27.73 -2.49
CA TRP A 411 13.74 27.79 -2.09
C TRP A 411 13.26 29.22 -1.84
N ARG A 412 14.12 30.08 -1.28
CA ARG A 412 13.75 31.48 -1.00
C ARG A 412 13.78 32.33 -2.26
N SER A 413 14.87 32.27 -3.01
CA SER A 413 15.11 33.14 -4.16
C SER A 413 14.30 32.74 -5.40
N GLU A 414 14.05 31.45 -5.61
CA GLU A 414 13.36 30.93 -6.80
C GLU A 414 11.91 30.52 -6.51
N LEU A 415 11.63 29.96 -5.34
CA LEU A 415 10.30 29.41 -5.00
C LEU A 415 9.49 30.30 -4.04
N GLY A 416 10.05 31.43 -3.59
CA GLY A 416 9.35 32.42 -2.76
C GLY A 416 9.06 31.97 -1.32
N PHE A 417 9.87 31.06 -0.77
CA PHE A 417 9.72 30.62 0.62
C PHE A 417 9.99 31.76 1.61
N PRO A 418 9.30 31.80 2.76
CA PRO A 418 9.39 32.90 3.71
C PRO A 418 10.76 32.98 4.40
N ASP A 419 10.99 34.08 5.11
CA ASP A 419 12.26 34.37 5.81
C ASP A 419 12.66 33.33 6.88
N ASP A 420 11.72 32.51 7.36
CA ASP A 420 12.02 31.38 8.24
C ASP A 420 12.91 30.31 7.59
N PHE A 421 12.98 30.27 6.26
CA PHE A 421 13.85 29.35 5.52
C PHE A 421 15.28 29.88 5.35
N ARG A 422 15.62 31.07 5.89
CA ARG A 422 17.03 31.53 5.94
C ARG A 422 17.86 30.48 6.69
N PRO A 423 19.09 30.14 6.23
CA PRO A 423 19.93 29.17 6.94
C PRO A 423 20.03 29.42 8.45
N SER A 424 20.22 30.68 8.87
CA SER A 424 20.30 31.06 10.29
C SER A 424 19.03 30.77 11.11
N HIS A 425 17.86 30.78 10.49
CA HIS A 425 16.58 30.46 11.14
C HIS A 425 16.26 28.97 11.02
N TYR A 426 16.35 28.42 9.82
CA TYR A 426 16.00 27.03 9.53
C TYR A 426 16.88 26.03 10.29
N HIS A 427 18.18 26.32 10.42
CA HIS A 427 19.09 25.44 11.15
C HIS A 427 18.78 25.39 12.64
N ARG A 428 18.21 26.44 13.24
CA ARG A 428 17.74 26.39 14.63
C ARG A 428 16.66 25.33 14.82
N TYR A 429 15.70 25.23 13.88
CA TYR A 429 14.67 24.19 13.91
C TYR A 429 15.28 22.80 13.66
N SER A 430 16.18 22.70 12.69
CA SER A 430 16.86 21.44 12.36
C SER A 430 17.69 20.91 13.53
N GLU A 431 18.38 21.77 14.27
CA GLU A 431 19.11 21.41 15.48
C GLU A 431 18.19 20.96 16.62
N GLN A 432 17.03 21.62 16.81
CA GLN A 432 16.03 21.19 17.80
C GLN A 432 15.50 19.79 17.46
N VAL A 433 15.20 19.54 16.18
CA VAL A 433 14.80 18.21 15.69
C VAL A 433 15.92 17.20 15.88
N ALA A 434 17.16 17.54 15.54
CA ALA A 434 18.31 16.66 15.70
C ALA A 434 18.57 16.29 17.16
N ARG A 435 18.37 17.22 18.11
CA ARG A 435 18.44 16.95 19.55
C ARG A 435 17.32 16.02 20.01
N MET A 436 16.07 16.25 19.59
CA MET A 436 14.95 15.36 19.90
C MET A 436 15.19 13.93 19.39
N LEU A 437 15.69 13.83 18.16
CA LEU A 437 16.01 12.57 17.49
C LEU A 437 17.34 11.94 17.95
N GLN A 438 18.13 12.65 18.77
CA GLN A 438 19.47 12.24 19.22
C GLN A 438 20.37 11.82 18.05
N VAL A 439 20.44 12.67 17.02
CA VAL A 439 21.22 12.39 15.81
C VAL A 439 22.71 12.29 16.14
N ALA A 440 23.33 11.18 15.78
CA ALA A 440 24.75 10.92 15.95
C ALA A 440 25.29 10.03 14.82
N PRO A 441 26.60 10.06 14.52
CA PRO A 441 27.21 9.08 13.62
C PRO A 441 27.02 7.65 14.12
N GLY A 442 26.86 6.70 13.19
CA GLY A 442 26.84 5.28 13.54
C GLY A 442 28.15 4.83 14.20
N SER A 443 28.05 3.95 15.22
CA SER A 443 29.24 3.41 15.88
C SER A 443 30.02 2.49 14.92
N PRO A 444 31.36 2.44 15.00
CA PRO A 444 32.17 1.53 14.18
C PRO A 444 31.71 0.07 14.28
N ALA A 445 31.34 -0.38 15.49
CA ALA A 445 30.85 -1.73 15.73
C ALA A 445 29.54 -2.02 14.97
N ALA A 446 28.62 -1.05 14.90
CA ALA A 446 27.35 -1.21 14.19
C ALA A 446 27.51 -1.07 12.67
N LEU A 447 28.51 -0.31 12.18
CA LEU A 447 28.82 -0.22 10.75
C LEU A 447 29.43 -1.51 10.22
N GLY A 448 30.33 -2.13 11.00
CA GLY A 448 31.02 -3.36 10.65
C GLY A 448 31.92 -3.26 9.41
N ARG A 449 32.33 -4.42 8.88
CA ARG A 449 33.40 -4.53 7.88
C ARG A 449 33.12 -3.84 6.54
N ILE A 450 31.86 -3.62 6.18
CA ILE A 450 31.53 -2.92 4.93
C ILE A 450 32.07 -1.48 4.93
N ALA A 451 32.14 -0.83 6.09
CA ALA A 451 32.71 0.51 6.20
C ALA A 451 34.19 0.53 5.81
N ASP A 452 34.97 -0.48 6.20
CA ASP A 452 36.40 -0.58 5.84
C ASP A 452 36.58 -0.78 4.34
N VAL A 453 35.72 -1.59 3.71
CA VAL A 453 35.76 -1.81 2.25
C VAL A 453 35.47 -0.52 1.50
N ILE A 454 34.43 0.22 1.91
CA ILE A 454 34.08 1.51 1.31
C ILE A 454 35.19 2.54 1.54
N ALA A 455 35.77 2.59 2.75
CA ALA A 455 36.87 3.48 3.08
C ALA A 455 38.08 3.25 2.18
N ARG A 456 38.55 2.00 2.03
CA ARG A 456 39.69 1.67 1.16
C ARG A 456 39.45 2.10 -0.30
N GLY A 457 38.25 1.85 -0.82
CA GLY A 457 37.88 2.25 -2.18
C GLY A 457 37.86 3.77 -2.34
N ALA A 458 37.25 4.49 -1.39
CA ALA A 458 37.19 5.95 -1.38
C ALA A 458 38.58 6.57 -1.27
N ASP A 459 39.43 6.08 -0.37
CA ASP A 459 40.80 6.54 -0.17
C ASP A 459 41.66 6.36 -1.44
N ALA A 460 41.55 5.18 -2.09
CA ALA A 460 42.25 4.91 -3.35
C ALA A 460 41.84 5.85 -4.50
N MET A 461 40.63 6.40 -4.43
CA MET A 461 40.10 7.37 -5.39
C MET A 461 40.27 8.83 -4.95
N GLY A 462 40.79 9.09 -3.74
CA GLY A 462 40.88 10.43 -3.17
C GLY A 462 39.51 11.05 -2.83
N LEU A 463 38.51 10.23 -2.51
CA LEU A 463 37.15 10.68 -2.14
C LEU A 463 36.98 10.77 -0.62
N SER A 464 36.21 11.75 -0.16
CA SER A 464 35.81 11.85 1.24
C SER A 464 34.79 10.77 1.62
N HIS A 465 34.97 10.15 2.78
CA HIS A 465 34.03 9.18 3.34
C HIS A 465 33.88 9.35 4.85
N GLY A 466 32.83 8.74 5.41
CA GLY A 466 32.60 8.76 6.86
C GLY A 466 31.26 8.14 7.25
N PRO A 467 31.06 7.90 8.57
CA PRO A 467 29.80 7.38 9.09
C PRO A 467 28.65 8.35 8.82
N LEU A 468 27.52 7.84 8.31
CA LEU A 468 26.31 8.64 8.18
C LEU A 468 25.74 9.01 9.55
N ALA A 469 25.24 10.24 9.68
CA ALA A 469 24.47 10.67 10.83
C ALA A 469 23.11 9.97 10.84
N ARG A 470 22.73 9.41 11.99
CA ARG A 470 21.51 8.63 12.17
C ARG A 470 20.81 8.98 13.47
N ASN A 471 19.48 8.84 13.50
CA ASN A 471 18.67 8.94 14.71
C ASN A 471 18.66 7.61 15.51
N ALA A 472 19.82 6.96 15.67
CA ALA A 472 19.91 5.67 16.33
C ALA A 472 21.19 5.55 17.18
N PRO A 473 21.37 6.43 18.19
CA PRO A 473 22.65 6.58 18.90
C PRO A 473 23.06 5.32 19.68
N SER A 474 22.10 4.51 20.11
CA SER A 474 22.31 3.27 20.87
C SER A 474 22.23 2.00 20.01
N CYS A 475 22.29 2.11 18.68
CA CYS A 475 22.15 0.97 17.78
C CYS A 475 23.33 0.00 17.90
N THR A 476 23.03 -1.29 18.02
CA THR A 476 24.04 -2.37 18.05
C THR A 476 24.16 -3.14 16.72
N GLY A 477 23.57 -2.62 15.64
CA GLY A 477 23.72 -3.22 14.29
C GLY A 477 22.76 -4.38 14.00
N ALA A 478 21.50 -4.32 14.48
CA ALA A 478 20.53 -5.40 14.26
C ALA A 478 20.17 -5.69 12.79
N GLY A 479 20.46 -4.80 11.83
CA GLY A 479 20.13 -5.01 10.42
C GLY A 479 18.63 -4.92 10.05
N GLU A 480 17.74 -4.63 11.00
CA GLU A 480 16.27 -4.74 10.79
C GLU A 480 15.54 -3.39 10.67
N CYS A 481 16.24 -2.28 10.39
CA CYS A 481 15.67 -0.92 10.49
C CYS A 481 14.39 -0.70 9.67
N VAL A 482 14.29 -1.35 8.50
CA VAL A 482 13.13 -1.26 7.59
C VAL A 482 11.94 -2.11 8.04
N MET A 483 12.12 -2.95 9.06
CA MET A 483 11.14 -3.92 9.54
C MET A 483 10.66 -3.62 10.97
N GLY A 484 10.92 -2.39 11.44
CA GLY A 484 10.75 -2.00 12.83
C GLY A 484 11.99 -2.33 13.66
N CYS A 485 12.40 -1.45 14.57
CA CYS A 485 13.63 -1.63 15.33
C CYS A 485 13.38 -2.51 16.57
N PRO A 486 13.89 -3.76 16.62
CA PRO A 486 13.61 -4.66 17.75
C PRO A 486 14.24 -4.16 19.07
N GLU A 487 15.32 -3.38 18.98
CA GLU A 487 16.03 -2.82 20.13
C GLU A 487 15.36 -1.52 20.65
N GLY A 488 14.51 -0.89 19.84
CA GLY A 488 14.04 0.48 20.09
C GLY A 488 15.13 1.55 20.01
N ALA A 489 16.30 1.22 19.44
CA ALA A 489 17.42 2.15 19.30
C ALA A 489 17.15 3.25 18.28
N LYS A 490 16.39 2.95 17.22
CA LYS A 490 15.99 3.95 16.21
C LYS A 490 14.91 4.87 16.79
N ARG A 491 15.24 6.15 16.89
CA ARG A 491 14.43 7.24 17.45
C ARG A 491 13.37 7.69 16.44
N SER A 492 12.56 6.77 15.91
CA SER A 492 11.45 7.09 15.02
C SER A 492 10.33 7.85 15.74
N ALA A 493 9.34 8.37 15.00
CA ALA A 493 8.31 9.23 15.57
C ALA A 493 7.43 8.52 16.62
N ASP A 494 7.25 7.20 16.50
CA ASP A 494 6.58 6.34 17.47
C ASP A 494 7.36 6.13 18.79
N VAL A 495 8.67 6.40 18.77
CA VAL A 495 9.58 6.34 19.94
C VAL A 495 9.85 7.73 20.53
N THR A 496 9.67 8.79 19.75
CA THR A 496 10.05 10.16 20.12
C THR A 496 8.84 11.07 20.32
N TRP A 497 8.26 11.59 19.24
CA TRP A 497 7.24 12.63 19.32
C TRP A 497 5.87 12.11 19.74
N ILE A 498 5.46 10.90 19.33
CA ILE A 498 4.15 10.38 19.71
C ILE A 498 4.07 10.17 21.23
N PRO A 499 5.01 9.46 21.90
CA PRO A 499 5.03 9.40 23.36
C PRO A 499 5.00 10.78 24.02
N ALA A 500 5.82 11.72 23.52
CA ALA A 500 5.85 13.09 24.05
C ALA A 500 4.51 13.84 23.90
N ALA A 501 3.78 13.64 22.81
CA ALA A 501 2.46 14.23 22.61
C ALA A 501 1.43 13.64 23.58
N LEU A 502 1.43 12.31 23.73
CA LEU A 502 0.51 11.60 24.63
C LEU A 502 0.77 11.92 26.10
N GLU A 503 2.04 12.00 26.51
CA GLU A 503 2.44 12.45 27.85
C GLU A 503 1.98 13.89 28.14
N ALA A 504 1.98 14.74 27.12
CA ALA A 504 1.49 16.12 27.20
C ALA A 504 -0.04 16.24 27.10
N GLY A 505 -0.77 15.13 26.93
CA GLY A 505 -2.24 15.10 26.98
C GLY A 505 -2.94 14.92 25.64
N ALA A 506 -2.22 14.81 24.52
CA ALA A 506 -2.84 14.50 23.24
C ALA A 506 -3.50 13.11 23.24
N GLU A 507 -4.54 12.94 22.42
CA GLU A 507 -5.18 11.65 22.19
C GLU A 507 -4.84 11.13 20.80
N LEU A 508 -4.58 9.83 20.68
CA LEU A 508 -4.22 9.18 19.43
C LEU A 508 -5.26 8.11 19.07
N TYR A 509 -5.90 8.30 17.93
CA TYR A 509 -6.87 7.40 17.36
C TYR A 509 -6.23 6.61 16.21
N VAL A 510 -6.24 5.28 16.30
CA VAL A 510 -5.53 4.38 15.36
C VAL A 510 -6.47 3.41 14.65
N GLY A 511 -6.06 2.89 13.49
CA GLY A 511 -6.90 2.01 12.67
C GLY A 511 -8.01 2.77 11.93
N LEU A 512 -7.89 4.09 11.76
CA LEU A 512 -8.93 4.96 11.25
C LEU A 512 -8.41 5.79 10.07
N PRO A 513 -8.48 5.26 8.83
CA PRO A 513 -8.24 6.07 7.65
C PRO A 513 -9.19 7.27 7.61
N ALA A 514 -8.62 8.49 7.58
CA ALA A 514 -9.38 9.71 7.34
C ALA A 514 -9.90 9.73 5.91
N THR A 515 -11.19 10.01 5.73
CA THR A 515 -11.88 9.94 4.43
C THR A 515 -12.51 11.25 4.04
N ARG A 516 -13.00 12.06 5.00
CA ARG A 516 -13.67 13.33 4.71
C ARG A 516 -13.17 14.50 5.53
N ILE A 517 -13.09 15.66 4.89
CA ILE A 517 -12.93 16.97 5.52
C ILE A 517 -14.32 17.62 5.52
N LEU A 518 -14.90 17.82 6.71
CA LEU A 518 -16.20 18.47 6.82
C LEU A 518 -16.01 19.98 6.78
N MET A 519 -16.78 20.64 5.91
CA MET A 519 -16.68 22.07 5.63
C MET A 519 -17.93 22.79 6.13
N ARG A 520 -17.75 24.00 6.67
CA ARG A 520 -18.81 24.98 6.92
C ARG A 520 -18.47 26.25 6.14
N GLY A 521 -19.07 26.40 4.95
CA GLY A 521 -18.66 27.42 3.99
C GLY A 521 -17.18 27.20 3.59
N PRO A 522 -16.32 28.23 3.63
CA PRO A 522 -14.91 28.09 3.28
C PRO A 522 -14.04 27.47 4.38
N ARG A 523 -14.59 27.22 5.58
CA ARG A 523 -13.83 26.76 6.74
C ARG A 523 -13.96 25.25 6.91
N ALA A 524 -12.84 24.56 7.03
CA ALA A 524 -12.82 23.16 7.48
C ALA A 524 -13.08 23.12 8.99
N VAL A 525 -14.01 22.26 9.43
CA VAL A 525 -14.51 22.21 10.82
C VAL A 525 -14.37 20.85 11.49
N ALA A 526 -14.19 19.78 10.71
CA ALA A 526 -13.94 18.46 11.27
C ALA A 526 -13.24 17.52 10.28
N ILE A 527 -12.66 16.46 10.82
CA ILE A 527 -12.21 15.28 10.07
C ILE A 527 -13.13 14.10 10.39
N GLU A 528 -13.61 13.42 9.36
CA GLU A 528 -14.24 12.10 9.49
C GLU A 528 -13.25 11.00 9.08
N ALA A 529 -13.11 10.00 9.93
CA ALA A 529 -12.28 8.82 9.71
C ALA A 529 -13.09 7.54 9.93
N ARG A 530 -12.85 6.52 9.10
CA ARG A 530 -13.64 5.29 9.08
C ARG A 530 -12.74 4.07 9.13
N GLY A 531 -12.92 3.25 10.16
CA GLY A 531 -12.26 1.96 10.33
C GLY A 531 -13.27 0.84 10.52
N ALA A 532 -12.81 -0.29 11.02
CA ALA A 532 -13.67 -1.41 11.39
C ALA A 532 -13.13 -2.11 12.64
N ASP A 533 -14.01 -2.76 13.38
CA ASP A 533 -13.61 -3.65 14.49
C ASP A 533 -13.14 -5.03 13.98
N ARG A 534 -12.75 -5.92 14.91
CA ARG A 534 -12.31 -7.30 14.59
C ARG A 534 -13.35 -8.14 13.87
N ASN A 535 -14.62 -7.79 13.99
CA ASN A 535 -15.73 -8.48 13.31
C ASN A 535 -16.04 -7.88 11.93
N GLY A 536 -15.34 -6.80 11.56
CA GLY A 536 -15.56 -6.06 10.32
C GLY A 536 -16.72 -5.08 10.39
N VAL A 537 -17.23 -4.77 11.59
CA VAL A 537 -18.29 -3.77 11.76
C VAL A 537 -17.65 -2.38 11.63
N ALA A 538 -18.22 -1.54 10.77
CA ALA A 538 -17.71 -0.21 10.51
C ALA A 538 -17.76 0.69 11.77
N ARG A 539 -16.71 1.48 11.96
CA ARG A 539 -16.54 2.44 13.05
C ARG A 539 -16.21 3.80 12.47
N THR A 540 -16.94 4.83 12.87
CA THR A 540 -16.76 6.20 12.37
C THR A 540 -16.35 7.12 13.51
N LEU A 541 -15.24 7.83 13.32
CA LEU A 541 -14.79 8.90 14.21
C LEU A 541 -14.98 10.24 13.50
N ARG A 542 -15.60 11.21 14.17
CA ARG A 542 -15.60 12.62 13.75
C ARG A 542 -14.89 13.46 14.78
N VAL A 543 -13.83 14.12 14.36
CA VAL A 543 -13.06 15.04 15.20
C VAL A 543 -13.38 16.46 14.77
N PHE A 544 -14.18 17.16 15.57
CA PHE A 544 -14.43 18.60 15.40
C PHE A 544 -13.24 19.39 15.93
N ALA A 545 -12.71 20.30 15.12
CA ALA A 545 -11.55 21.10 15.51
C ALA A 545 -11.53 22.49 14.88
N ASP A 546 -10.91 23.43 15.59
CA ASP A 546 -10.71 24.79 15.09
C ASP A 546 -9.66 24.86 13.98
N HIS A 547 -8.63 24.01 14.09
CA HIS A 547 -7.57 23.85 13.10
C HIS A 547 -7.38 22.39 12.71
N ILE A 548 -7.15 22.16 11.42
CA ILE A 548 -6.92 20.83 10.84
C ILE A 548 -5.54 20.84 10.17
N VAL A 549 -4.67 19.93 10.61
CA VAL A 549 -3.34 19.73 10.05
C VAL A 549 -3.33 18.42 9.26
N LEU A 550 -3.21 18.50 7.94
CA LEU A 550 -3.04 17.32 7.09
C LEU A 550 -1.55 16.93 7.01
N ALA A 551 -1.21 15.77 7.57
CA ALA A 551 0.14 15.23 7.62
C ALA A 551 0.21 13.79 7.07
N CYS A 552 -0.59 13.49 6.05
CA CYS A 552 -0.70 12.15 5.42
C CYS A 552 0.52 11.76 4.55
N GLY A 553 1.58 12.56 4.54
CA GLY A 553 2.76 12.39 3.68
C GLY A 553 2.57 12.97 2.27
N SER A 554 3.66 12.97 1.48
CA SER A 554 3.71 13.62 0.15
C SER A 554 2.77 13.00 -0.88
N LEU A 555 2.45 11.71 -0.75
CA LEU A 555 1.56 11.00 -1.67
C LEU A 555 0.08 11.13 -1.29
N HIS A 556 -0.27 10.96 -0.01
CA HIS A 556 -1.68 10.87 0.39
C HIS A 556 -2.31 12.20 0.80
N THR A 557 -1.53 13.21 1.20
CA THR A 557 -2.07 14.56 1.46
C THR A 557 -2.76 15.16 0.22
N PRO A 558 -2.14 15.17 -0.99
CA PRO A 558 -2.82 15.69 -2.17
C PRO A 558 -4.00 14.82 -2.63
N ILE A 559 -3.98 13.51 -2.35
CA ILE A 559 -5.12 12.62 -2.64
C ILE A 559 -6.30 13.01 -1.74
N MET A 560 -6.08 13.11 -0.43
CA MET A 560 -7.09 13.52 0.55
C MET A 560 -7.73 14.87 0.16
N LEU A 561 -6.92 15.85 -0.22
CA LEU A 561 -7.39 17.16 -0.67
C LEU A 561 -8.25 17.05 -1.94
N ARG A 562 -7.79 16.33 -2.97
CA ARG A 562 -8.54 16.19 -4.23
C ARG A 562 -9.86 15.45 -4.04
N GLU A 563 -9.86 14.36 -3.27
CA GLU A 563 -11.06 13.57 -2.98
C GLU A 563 -12.10 14.35 -2.17
N ASN A 564 -11.64 15.38 -1.44
CA ASN A 564 -12.49 16.31 -0.70
C ASN A 564 -12.78 17.63 -1.45
N GLY A 565 -12.57 17.65 -2.78
CA GLY A 565 -13.03 18.73 -3.65
C GLY A 565 -12.13 19.98 -3.68
N PHE A 566 -10.91 19.93 -3.14
CA PHE A 566 -9.96 21.02 -3.25
C PHE A 566 -9.32 21.04 -4.65
N THR A 567 -9.32 22.21 -5.31
CA THR A 567 -8.98 22.35 -6.74
C THR A 567 -7.76 23.24 -7.02
N LEU A 568 -6.93 23.54 -6.02
CA LEU A 568 -5.73 24.36 -6.23
C LEU A 568 -4.80 23.71 -7.29
N PRO A 569 -4.27 24.49 -8.27
CA PRO A 569 -3.56 23.93 -9.43
C PRO A 569 -2.36 23.03 -9.10
N GLN A 570 -1.71 23.27 -7.95
CA GLN A 570 -0.51 22.56 -7.53
C GLN A 570 -0.80 21.25 -6.77
N ILE A 571 -2.06 20.95 -6.45
CA ILE A 571 -2.38 19.72 -5.70
C ILE A 571 -2.06 18.49 -6.57
N GLY A 572 -1.18 17.63 -6.05
CA GLY A 572 -0.72 16.42 -6.73
C GLY A 572 0.32 16.66 -7.83
N ARG A 573 0.87 17.88 -7.93
CA ARG A 573 1.98 18.24 -8.82
C ARG A 573 3.30 18.26 -8.04
N ASN A 574 4.40 18.40 -8.79
CA ASN A 574 5.75 18.60 -8.26
C ASN A 574 6.23 17.48 -7.31
N LEU A 575 5.81 16.23 -7.57
CA LEU A 575 6.34 15.08 -6.84
C LEU A 575 7.83 14.92 -7.16
N SER A 576 8.68 15.22 -6.19
CA SER A 576 10.11 14.99 -6.24
C SER A 576 10.47 13.70 -5.53
N VAL A 577 11.27 12.87 -6.19
CA VAL A 577 11.83 11.62 -5.64
C VAL A 577 13.33 11.60 -5.89
N HIS A 578 14.08 10.80 -5.15
CA HIS A 578 15.48 10.50 -5.43
C HIS A 578 15.58 9.12 -6.07
N PRO A 579 15.69 9.01 -7.41
CA PRO A 579 15.97 7.73 -8.06
C PRO A 579 17.31 7.20 -7.58
N ALA A 580 17.27 6.07 -6.87
CA ALA A 580 18.46 5.40 -6.36
C ALA A 580 18.75 4.17 -7.22
N ILE A 581 20.02 3.94 -7.52
CA ILE A 581 20.53 2.75 -8.17
C ILE A 581 21.28 1.92 -7.13
N GLY A 582 20.95 0.64 -7.02
CA GLY A 582 21.70 -0.31 -6.21
C GLY A 582 22.81 -0.96 -7.04
N LEU A 583 24.00 -1.08 -6.46
CA LEU A 583 25.12 -1.85 -7.01
C LEU A 583 25.50 -2.94 -6.00
N THR A 584 25.77 -4.14 -6.51
CA THR A 584 26.24 -5.27 -5.70
C THR A 584 27.60 -5.70 -6.21
N ALA A 585 28.53 -5.98 -5.31
CA ALA A 585 29.84 -6.53 -5.62
C ALA A 585 30.09 -7.80 -4.79
N LEU A 586 30.82 -8.74 -5.38
CA LEU A 586 31.35 -9.90 -4.68
C LEU A 586 32.67 -9.49 -4.03
N MET A 587 32.80 -9.76 -2.74
CA MET A 587 33.98 -9.46 -1.96
C MET A 587 34.67 -10.77 -1.57
N ASP A 588 36.00 -10.74 -1.47
CA ASP A 588 36.78 -11.88 -0.95
C ASP A 588 36.60 -12.02 0.57
N GLU A 589 36.18 -10.96 1.25
CA GLU A 589 35.99 -10.93 2.71
C GLU A 589 34.52 -11.11 3.14
N ASP A 590 34.32 -11.80 4.28
CA ASP A 590 32.99 -11.99 4.87
C ASP A 590 32.43 -10.69 5.49
N ILE A 591 31.45 -10.09 4.81
CA ILE A 591 30.82 -8.83 5.23
C ILE A 591 29.75 -9.03 6.33
N ASN A 592 28.95 -10.10 6.26
CA ASN A 592 27.85 -10.41 7.20
C ASN A 592 26.85 -9.25 7.41
N PRO A 593 26.12 -8.79 6.36
CA PRO A 593 25.27 -7.59 6.41
C PRO A 593 24.11 -7.65 7.43
N TRP A 594 23.73 -8.85 7.89
CA TRP A 594 22.70 -9.03 8.94
C TRP A 594 23.21 -8.74 10.36
N LYS A 595 24.49 -8.39 10.54
CA LYS A 595 25.09 -8.00 11.83
C LYS A 595 25.46 -6.51 11.89
N THR A 596 25.08 -5.75 10.88
CA THR A 596 25.45 -4.35 10.72
C THR A 596 24.24 -3.49 10.41
N ILE A 597 24.45 -2.18 10.40
CA ILE A 597 23.48 -1.22 9.90
C ILE A 597 23.26 -1.47 8.39
N PRO A 598 22.01 -1.44 7.90
CA PRO A 598 21.70 -1.59 6.47
C PRO A 598 22.18 -0.45 5.60
#